data_AF-A0A2T5YSP4-F1
#
_entry.id   AF-A0A2T5YSP4-F1
#
_cell.length_a   1.000
_cell.length_b   1.000
_cell.length_c   1.000
_cell.angle_alpha   90.00
_cell.angle_beta   90.00
_cell.angle_gamma   90.00
#
_symmetry.space_group_name_H-M   'P 1'
#
loop_
_entity.id
_entity.type
_entity.pdbx_description
1 polymer ?
#
loop_
_entity_poly.entity_id
_entity_poly.type
_entity_poly.pdbx_seq_one_letter_code
_entity_poly.pdbx_strand_id
1 'polypeptide(L)'
;MSKKTTALLAFVSGAAVGAAAGILFAPEKGRETRYWLSYRLEKYRETLSDLLEQLIAKGDGLPTTAKSEGQRVIQDAKEKAEKLLGDVDSLINEINSRKEL
;
A
#
# COMPACT_ATOMS: atom_id res chain seq x y z
N MET A 1 9.22 19.73 14.39
CA MET A 1 8.71 18.65 13.51
C MET A 1 8.49 19.23 12.12
N SER A 2 9.40 19.06 11.15
CA SER A 2 9.18 19.63 9.80
C SER A 2 10.02 18.93 8.72
N LYS A 3 11.30 18.64 8.99
CA LYS A 3 12.22 18.10 7.98
C LYS A 3 11.82 16.73 7.41
N LYS A 4 11.29 15.80 8.23
CA LYS A 4 10.87 14.47 7.75
C LYS A 4 9.61 14.54 6.90
N THR A 5 8.63 15.34 7.29
CA THR A 5 7.40 15.56 6.49
C THR A 5 7.73 16.25 5.17
N THR A 6 8.58 17.28 5.17
CA THR A 6 9.04 17.93 3.95
C THR A 6 9.82 16.97 3.03
N ALA A 7 10.68 16.11 3.60
CA ALA A 7 11.40 15.11 2.81
C ALA A 7 10.48 14.07 2.18
N LEU A 8 9.47 13.58 2.92
CA LEU A 8 8.46 12.66 2.37
C LEU A 8 7.64 13.33 1.27
N LEU A 9 7.23 14.59 1.46
CA LEU A 9 6.49 15.34 0.45
C LEU A 9 7.32 15.57 -0.82
N ALA A 10 8.59 15.94 -0.67
CA ALA A 10 9.51 16.11 -1.79
C ALA A 10 9.79 14.80 -2.54
N PHE A 11 9.87 13.67 -1.81
CA PHE A 11 10.02 12.36 -2.41
C PHE A 11 8.78 11.95 -3.19
N VAL A 12 7.58 12.10 -2.61
CA VAL A 12 6.32 11.73 -3.28
C VAL A 12 6.08 12.62 -4.49
N SER A 13 6.35 13.93 -4.39
CA SER A 13 6.20 14.84 -5.53
C SER A 13 7.21 14.53 -6.64
N GLY A 14 8.47 14.28 -6.28
CA GLY A 14 9.50 13.86 -7.24
C GLY A 14 9.17 12.53 -7.92
N ALA A 15 8.70 11.54 -7.16
CA ALA A 15 8.30 10.25 -7.69
C ALA A 15 7.06 10.36 -8.61
N ALA A 16 6.07 11.18 -8.25
CA ALA A 16 4.89 11.40 -9.07
C ALA A 16 5.26 12.06 -10.41
N VAL A 17 6.10 13.11 -10.37
CA VAL A 17 6.60 13.77 -11.59
C VAL A 17 7.43 12.81 -12.43
N GLY A 18 8.32 12.04 -11.81
CA GLY A 18 9.15 11.04 -12.51
C GLY A 18 8.34 9.92 -13.15
N ALA A 19 7.33 9.39 -12.46
CA ALA A 19 6.43 8.37 -13.00
C ALA A 19 5.60 8.91 -14.16
N ALA A 20 5.03 10.12 -14.01
CA ALA A 20 4.28 10.76 -15.09
C ALA A 20 5.16 10.99 -16.32
N ALA A 21 6.38 11.52 -16.13
CA ALA A 21 7.34 11.71 -17.21
C ALA A 21 7.76 10.38 -17.85
N GLY A 22 7.98 9.32 -17.05
CA GLY A 22 8.34 7.99 -17.54
C GLY A 22 7.24 7.36 -18.40
N ILE A 23 5.98 7.43 -17.96
CA ILE A 23 4.82 6.94 -18.72
C ILE A 23 4.64 7.73 -20.01
N LEU A 24 4.83 9.06 -19.98
CA LEU A 24 4.76 9.91 -21.17
C LEU A 24 5.87 9.61 -22.18
N PHE A 25 7.07 9.30 -21.71
CA PHE A 25 8.22 9.03 -22.58
C PHE A 25 8.16 7.62 -23.20
N ALA A 26 7.66 6.64 -22.46
CA ALA A 26 7.54 5.24 -22.91
C ALA A 26 6.15 4.67 -22.58
N PRO A 27 5.13 4.97 -23.39
CA PRO A 27 3.78 4.46 -23.15
C PRO A 27 3.66 3.01 -23.61
N GLU A 28 3.29 2.13 -22.68
CA GLU A 28 2.76 0.81 -23.02
C GLU A 28 1.29 0.89 -23.42
N LYS A 29 0.78 -0.16 -24.08
CA LYS A 29 -0.65 -0.28 -24.39
C LYS A 29 -1.43 -0.34 -23.08
N GLY A 30 -2.45 0.50 -22.93
CA GLY A 30 -3.25 0.56 -21.70
C GLY A 30 -3.86 -0.77 -21.25
N ARG A 31 -4.09 -1.73 -22.16
CA ARG A 31 -4.52 -3.09 -21.79
C ARG A 31 -3.43 -3.87 -21.04
N GLU A 32 -2.19 -3.81 -21.53
CA GLU A 32 -1.05 -4.50 -20.92
C GLU A 32 -0.67 -3.85 -19.58
N THR A 33 -0.65 -2.51 -19.53
CA THR A 33 -0.38 -1.77 -18.30
C THR A 33 -1.40 -2.07 -17.21
N ARG A 34 -2.69 -2.19 -17.55
CA ARG A 34 -3.73 -2.56 -16.57
C ARG A 34 -3.58 -4.00 -16.10
N TYR A 35 -3.34 -4.94 -17.01
CA TYR A 35 -3.12 -6.34 -16.63
C TYR A 35 -1.92 -6.48 -15.68
N TRP A 36 -0.80 -5.86 -16.04
CA TRP A 36 0.39 -5.83 -15.20
C TRP A 36 0.15 -5.14 -13.84
N LEU A 37 -0.59 -4.04 -13.84
CA LEU A 37 -0.91 -3.28 -12.62
C LEU A 37 -1.84 -4.06 -11.69
N SER A 38 -2.90 -4.68 -12.19
CA SER A 38 -3.80 -5.54 -11.42
C SER A 38 -3.02 -6.69 -10.77
N TYR A 39 -2.20 -7.41 -11.56
CA TYR A 39 -1.37 -8.50 -11.04
C TYR A 39 -0.41 -8.02 -9.95
N ARG A 40 0.20 -6.85 -10.15
CA ARG A 40 1.13 -6.28 -9.18
C ARG A 40 0.43 -5.86 -7.89
N LEU A 41 -0.76 -5.25 -7.98
CA LEU A 41 -1.58 -4.83 -6.84
C LEU A 41 -2.02 -6.03 -6.00
N GLU A 42 -2.45 -7.11 -6.64
CA GLU A 42 -2.83 -8.36 -5.96
C GLU A 42 -1.66 -8.94 -5.16
N LYS A 43 -0.46 -8.99 -5.75
CA LYS A 43 0.73 -9.45 -5.04
C LYS A 43 1.11 -8.55 -3.85
N TYR A 44 0.94 -7.24 -3.99
CA TYR A 44 1.18 -6.31 -2.88
C TYR A 44 0.16 -6.49 -1.77
N ARG A 45 -1.11 -6.72 -2.10
CA ARG A 45 -2.17 -7.02 -1.14
C ARG A 45 -1.81 -8.25 -0.30
N GLU A 46 -1.40 -9.35 -0.94
CA GLU A 46 -0.97 -10.56 -0.23
C GLU A 46 0.22 -10.28 0.70
N THR A 47 1.23 -9.57 0.20
CA THR A 47 2.41 -9.20 0.99
C THR A 47 2.04 -8.34 2.20
N LEU A 48 1.12 -7.39 2.03
CA LEU A 48 0.63 -6.55 3.13
C LEU A 48 -0.13 -7.37 4.17
N SER A 49 -0.99 -8.29 3.73
CA SER A 49 -1.72 -9.18 4.64
C SER A 49 -0.76 -10.02 5.49
N ASP A 50 0.24 -10.63 4.86
CA ASP A 50 1.26 -11.44 5.56
C ASP A 50 2.08 -10.60 6.56
N LEU A 51 2.50 -9.39 6.16
CA LEU A 51 3.20 -8.48 7.06
C LEU A 51 2.34 -8.08 8.28
N LEU A 52 1.03 -7.91 8.09
CA LEU A 52 0.11 -7.60 9.20
C LEU A 52 -0.04 -8.78 10.15
N GLU A 53 -0.23 -9.98 9.62
CA GLU A 53 -0.31 -11.20 10.42
C GLU A 53 0.96 -11.39 11.26
N GLN A 54 2.13 -11.17 10.65
CA GLN A 54 3.41 -11.21 11.37
C GLN A 54 3.54 -10.11 12.43
N LEU A 55 3.02 -8.91 12.17
CA LEU A 55 3.02 -7.81 13.13
C LEU A 55 2.17 -8.13 14.36
N ILE A 56 0.97 -8.68 14.14
CA ILE A 56 0.05 -9.10 15.20
C ILE A 56 0.67 -10.23 16.02
N ALA A 57 1.20 -11.27 15.35
CA ALA A 57 1.84 -12.41 16.00
C ALA A 57 3.06 -12.02 16.86
N LYS A 58 3.87 -11.06 16.39
CA LYS A 58 5.01 -10.52 17.18
C LYS A 58 4.56 -9.64 18.34
N GLY A 59 3.43 -8.94 18.19
CA GLY A 59 2.84 -8.10 19.23
C GLY A 59 2.45 -8.86 20.50
N ASP A 60 1.92 -10.07 20.34
CA ASP A 60 1.46 -10.89 21.45
C ASP A 60 2.59 -11.49 22.31
N GLY A 61 3.83 -11.50 21.79
CA GLY A 61 5.02 -11.99 22.50
C GLY A 61 5.76 -10.95 23.36
N LEU A 62 5.28 -9.71 23.46
CA LEU A 62 5.98 -8.61 24.15
C LEU A 62 5.73 -8.58 25.68
N PRO A 63 6.74 -8.20 26.50
CA PRO A 63 6.62 -8.13 27.96
C PRO A 63 5.62 -7.07 28.44
N THR A 64 5.06 -7.28 29.64
CA THR A 64 3.84 -6.66 30.19
C THR A 64 3.83 -5.12 30.26
N THR A 65 4.99 -4.47 30.38
CA THR A 65 5.11 -3.01 30.42
C THR A 65 5.04 -2.34 29.05
N ALA A 66 5.36 -3.05 27.95
CA ALA A 66 5.22 -2.56 26.58
C ALA A 66 3.90 -2.98 25.91
N LYS A 67 3.15 -3.88 26.55
CA LYS A 67 1.96 -4.52 25.99
C LYS A 67 0.81 -3.54 25.72
N SER A 68 0.52 -2.59 26.61
CA SER A 68 -0.64 -1.70 26.47
C SER A 68 -0.47 -0.68 25.33
N GLU A 69 0.67 0.00 25.26
CA GLU A 69 0.97 0.95 24.18
C GLU A 69 1.27 0.22 22.86
N GLY A 70 1.96 -0.92 22.92
CA GLY A 70 2.23 -1.77 21.76
C GLY A 70 0.95 -2.31 21.12
N GLN A 71 0.02 -2.83 21.92
CA GLN A 71 -1.26 -3.32 21.41
C GLN A 71 -2.10 -2.20 20.78
N ARG A 72 -2.08 -0.98 21.35
CA ARG A 72 -2.79 0.16 20.74
C ARG A 72 -2.23 0.50 19.37
N VAL A 73 -0.90 0.60 19.24
CA VAL A 73 -0.24 0.89 17.96
C VAL A 73 -0.45 -0.22 16.93
N ILE A 74 -0.42 -1.48 17.37
CA ILE A 74 -0.67 -2.64 16.49
C ILE A 74 -2.14 -2.66 16.03
N GLN A 75 -3.08 -2.32 16.91
CA GLN A 75 -4.49 -2.23 16.57
C GLN A 75 -4.74 -1.09 15.57
N ASP A 76 -4.18 0.10 15.80
CA ASP A 76 -4.25 1.23 14.88
C ASP A 76 -3.62 0.90 13.51
N ALA A 77 -2.49 0.18 13.51
CA ALA A 77 -1.83 -0.27 12.29
C ALA A 77 -2.67 -1.30 11.54
N LYS A 78 -3.26 -2.27 12.26
CA LYS A 78 -4.17 -3.28 11.70
C LYS A 78 -5.36 -2.62 11.04
N GLU A 79 -6.07 -1.72 11.74
CA GLU A 79 -7.25 -1.04 11.20
C GLU A 79 -6.93 -0.23 9.94
N LYS A 80 -5.83 0.54 9.97
CA LYS A 80 -5.38 1.33 8.80
C LYS A 80 -5.00 0.44 7.63
N ALA A 81 -4.43 -0.72 7.89
CA ALA A 81 -4.00 -1.62 6.84
C ALA A 81 -5.14 -2.47 6.28
N GLU A 82 -6.12 -2.87 7.09
CA GLU A 82 -7.38 -3.46 6.61
C GLU A 82 -8.11 -2.49 5.68
N LYS A 83 -8.17 -1.21 6.06
CA LYS A 83 -8.70 -0.16 5.18
C LYS A 83 -7.92 -0.07 3.86
N LEU A 84 -6.59 -0.09 3.92
CA LEU A 84 -5.75 -0.05 2.72
C LEU A 84 -5.93 -1.28 1.83
N LEU A 85 -6.07 -2.47 2.41
CA LEU A 85 -6.36 -3.70 1.67
C LEU A 85 -7.71 -3.60 0.95
N GLY A 86 -8.74 -3.06 1.61
CA GLY A 86 -10.04 -2.81 0.99
C GLY A 86 -10.00 -1.77 -0.14
N ASP A 87 -9.20 -0.71 0.03
CA ASP A 87 -8.97 0.29 -1.02
C ASP A 87 -8.25 -0.33 -2.23
N VAL A 88 -7.26 -1.21 -1.99
CA VAL A 88 -6.56 -1.96 -3.05
C VAL A 88 -7.50 -2.93 -3.78
N ASP A 89 -8.34 -3.67 -3.06
CA ASP A 89 -9.33 -4.56 -3.65
C ASP A 89 -10.32 -3.78 -4.54
N SER A 90 -10.78 -2.63 -4.06
CA SER A 90 -11.66 -1.74 -4.83
C SER A 90 -10.99 -1.24 -6.11
N LEU A 91 -9.70 -0.87 -6.04
CA LEU A 91 -8.91 -0.45 -7.21
C LEU A 91 -8.72 -1.59 -8.22
N ILE A 92 -8.39 -2.80 -7.77
CA ILE A 92 -8.25 -3.97 -8.64
C ILE A 92 -9.58 -4.25 -9.35
N ASN A 93 -10.68 -4.20 -8.60
CA ASN A 93 -12.02 -4.41 -9.15
C ASN A 93 -12.40 -3.32 -10.17
N GLU A 94 -12.07 -2.05 -9.93
CA GLU A 94 -12.32 -0.97 -10.89
C GLU A 94 -11.48 -1.12 -12.17
N ILE A 95 -10.20 -1.46 -12.04
CA ILE A 95 -9.29 -1.69 -13.17
C ILE A 95 -9.78 -2.87 -14.03
N ASN A 96 -10.26 -3.94 -13.38
CA ASN A 96 -10.77 -5.13 -14.05
C ASN A 96 -12.19 -4.91 -14.62
N SER A 97 -13.06 -4.15 -13.98
CA SER A 97 -14.43 -3.89 -14.46
C SER A 97 -14.46 -3.01 -15.71
N ARG A 98 -13.49 -2.09 -15.85
CA ARG A 98 -13.29 -1.29 -17.09
C ARG A 98 -12.73 -2.08 -18.28
N LYS A 99 -12.61 -3.41 -18.16
CA LYS A 99 -12.24 -4.35 -19.24
C LYS A 99 -13.45 -4.81 -20.07
N GLU A 100 -14.65 -4.74 -19.49
CA GLU A 100 -15.89 -5.30 -20.06
C GLU A 100 -16.73 -4.27 -20.86
N LEU A 101 -16.19 -3.07 -21.13
CA LEU A 101 -16.70 -2.05 -22.05
C LEU A 101 -15.72 -1.84 -23.21
#